data_AF-A0A8H7V050-F1
#
_entry.id   AF-A0A8H7V050-F1
#
_cell.length_a   1.000
_cell.length_b   1.000
_cell.length_c   1.000
_cell.angle_alpha   90.00
_cell.angle_beta   90.00
_cell.angle_gamma   90.00
#
_symmetry.space_group_name_H-M   'P 1'
#
loop_
_entity.id
_entity.type
_entity.pdbx_description
1 polymer ?
#
loop_
_entity_poly.entity_id
_entity_poly.type
_entity_poly.pdbx_seq_one_letter_code
_entity_poly.pdbx_strand_id
1 'polypeptide(L)'
;MESPQKDTNMNTTSFKKSDFSFVEDFNQIIGLILTGNNSDAVGKSVAQLEEKFENAKQVLDSLPGLQYTKEEQETLLADELKVLERKKAQLQSYKQVN
;
A
#
# COMPACT_ATOMS: atom_id res chain seq x y z
N MET A 1 -19.92 25.52 10.58
CA MET A 1 -19.73 25.12 9.17
C MET A 1 -18.54 24.20 9.15
N GLU A 2 -18.77 22.89 9.08
CA GLU A 2 -17.70 21.88 8.96
C GLU A 2 -17.43 21.64 7.48
N SER A 3 -16.16 21.79 7.11
CA SER A 3 -15.67 21.59 5.74
C SER A 3 -15.79 20.12 5.33
N PRO A 4 -16.15 19.80 4.06
CA PRO A 4 -16.12 18.43 3.58
C PRO A 4 -14.67 17.94 3.52
N GLN A 5 -14.45 16.75 4.10
CA GLN A 5 -13.21 15.99 3.97
C GLN A 5 -12.76 15.94 2.52
N LYS A 6 -11.51 16.35 2.32
CA LYS A 6 -10.80 16.30 1.05
C LYS A 6 -10.61 14.83 0.71
N ASP A 7 -11.46 14.29 -0.17
CA ASP A 7 -11.27 13.01 -0.83
C ASP A 7 -9.92 13.08 -1.55
N THR A 8 -8.90 12.62 -0.82
CA THR A 8 -7.54 12.61 -1.30
C THR A 8 -7.51 11.43 -2.25
N ASN A 9 -7.57 11.76 -3.54
CA ASN A 9 -7.42 10.86 -4.66
C ASN A 9 -6.17 10.01 -4.44
N MET A 10 -6.34 8.85 -3.78
CA MET A 10 -5.26 7.92 -3.54
C MET A 10 -4.90 7.36 -4.91
N ASN A 11 -3.82 7.91 -5.47
CA ASN A 11 -3.17 7.32 -6.62
C ASN A 11 -3.02 5.84 -6.33
N THR A 12 -3.73 5.03 -7.10
CA THR A 12 -3.72 3.58 -7.05
C THR A 12 -2.40 3.10 -7.64
N THR A 13 -1.29 3.38 -6.96
CA THR A 13 -0.12 2.50 -7.00
C THR A 13 -0.56 1.19 -6.38
N SER A 14 -1.22 0.37 -7.21
CA SER A 14 -1.69 -0.96 -6.84
C SER A 14 -0.51 -1.71 -6.25
N PHE A 15 -0.64 -2.14 -4.99
CA PHE A 15 0.33 -3.01 -4.34
C PHE A 15 0.57 -4.25 -5.21
N LYS A 16 1.81 -4.47 -5.65
CA LYS A 16 2.20 -5.70 -6.34
C LYS A 16 3.29 -6.39 -5.54
N LYS A 17 3.07 -7.68 -5.26
CA LYS A 17 4.05 -8.52 -4.55
C LYS A 17 5.41 -8.59 -5.27
N SER A 18 5.41 -8.44 -6.60
CA SER A 18 6.63 -8.38 -7.42
C SER A 18 7.55 -7.24 -7.01
N ASP A 19 7.00 -6.13 -6.53
CA ASP A 19 7.77 -4.91 -6.19
C ASP A 19 8.59 -5.11 -4.90
N PHE A 20 8.34 -6.22 -4.19
CA PHE A 20 9.05 -6.64 -2.97
C PHE A 20 9.94 -7.86 -3.22
N SER A 21 10.17 -8.23 -4.48
CA SER A 21 11.09 -9.30 -4.86
C SER A 21 12.42 -8.71 -5.33
N PHE A 22 13.46 -8.91 -4.54
CA PHE A 22 14.80 -8.34 -4.78
C PHE A 22 15.84 -9.38 -5.23
N VAL A 23 15.45 -10.65 -5.29
CA VAL A 23 16.38 -11.78 -5.51
C VAL A 23 17.09 -11.66 -6.86
N GLU A 24 16.39 -11.21 -7.89
CA GLU A 24 16.97 -11.01 -9.22
C GLU A 24 18.02 -9.88 -9.22
N ASP A 25 17.70 -8.75 -8.58
CA ASP A 25 18.63 -7.62 -8.42
C ASP A 25 19.89 -8.05 -7.64
N PHE A 26 19.73 -8.84 -6.57
CA PHE A 26 20.86 -9.42 -5.82
C PHE A 26 21.72 -10.34 -6.69
N ASN A 27 21.09 -11.26 -7.43
CA ASN A 27 21.82 -12.18 -8.31
C ASN A 27 22.59 -11.44 -9.39
N GLN A 28 22.02 -10.36 -9.95
CA GLN A 28 22.71 -9.50 -10.91
C GLN A 28 23.95 -8.85 -10.28
N ILE A 29 23.84 -8.29 -9.08
CA ILE A 29 24.98 -7.68 -8.35
C ILE A 29 26.07 -8.73 -8.10
N ILE A 30 25.72 -9.92 -7.62
CA ILE A 30 26.67 -11.00 -7.41
C ILE A 30 27.36 -11.42 -8.71
N GLY A 31 26.64 -11.51 -9.82
CA GLY A 31 27.21 -11.76 -11.14
C GLY A 31 28.22 -10.69 -11.58
N LEU A 32 27.92 -9.41 -11.35
CA LEU A 32 28.83 -8.30 -11.63
C LEU A 32 30.10 -8.35 -10.76
N ILE A 33 29.98 -8.77 -9.50
CA ILE A 33 31.13 -8.96 -8.60
C ILE A 33 32.00 -10.12 -9.07
N LEU A 34 31.40 -11.26 -9.40
CA LEU A 34 32.12 -12.48 -9.81
C LEU A 34 32.85 -12.32 -11.15
N THR A 35 32.33 -11.47 -12.05
CA THR A 35 32.96 -11.17 -13.34
C THR A 35 34.10 -10.15 -13.24
N GLY A 36 34.31 -9.54 -12.07
CA GLY A 36 35.58 -8.93 -11.66
C GLY A 36 35.99 -7.61 -12.33
N ASN A 37 35.13 -6.94 -13.11
CA ASN A 37 35.58 -5.82 -13.96
C ASN A 37 34.63 -4.61 -14.06
N ASN A 38 33.74 -4.38 -13.09
CA ASN A 38 32.83 -3.23 -13.20
C ASN A 38 32.37 -2.66 -11.85
N SER A 39 33.31 -2.16 -11.04
CA SER A 39 33.06 -1.44 -9.77
C SER A 39 31.93 -0.42 -9.89
N ASP A 40 31.93 0.37 -10.96
CA ASP A 40 30.90 1.40 -11.20
C ASP A 40 29.53 0.78 -11.49
N ALA A 41 29.45 -0.31 -12.25
CA ALA A 41 28.16 -1.00 -12.46
C ALA A 41 27.66 -1.70 -11.19
N VAL A 42 28.57 -2.24 -10.36
CA VAL A 42 28.20 -2.78 -9.04
C VAL A 42 27.62 -1.66 -8.19
N GLY A 43 28.32 -0.53 -8.07
CA GLY A 43 27.85 0.62 -7.29
C GLY A 43 26.49 1.16 -7.77
N LYS A 44 26.29 1.28 -9.09
CA LYS A 44 25.00 1.69 -9.66
C LYS A 44 23.87 0.69 -9.36
N SER A 45 24.15 -0.61 -9.50
CA SER A 45 23.15 -1.65 -9.25
C SER A 45 22.76 -1.73 -7.76
N VAL A 46 23.73 -1.52 -6.86
CA VAL A 46 23.48 -1.42 -5.42
C VAL A 46 22.63 -0.19 -5.10
N ALA A 47 22.98 0.99 -5.63
CA ALA A 47 22.20 2.21 -5.40
C ALA A 47 20.75 2.09 -5.91
N GLN A 48 20.54 1.45 -7.06
CA GLN A 48 19.20 1.17 -7.60
C GLN A 48 18.42 0.21 -6.70
N LEU A 49 19.08 -0.80 -6.14
CA LEU A 49 18.45 -1.73 -5.20
C LEU A 49 18.06 -1.02 -3.89
N GLU A 50 18.91 -0.16 -3.36
CA GLU A 50 18.60 0.66 -2.18
C GLU A 50 17.40 1.58 -2.42
N GLU A 51 17.32 2.23 -3.59
CA GLU A 51 16.18 3.06 -3.98
C GLU A 51 14.88 2.23 -4.05
N LYS A 52 14.93 1.03 -4.66
CA LYS A 52 13.78 0.10 -4.67
C LYS A 52 13.36 -0.31 -3.26
N PHE A 53 14.30 -0.56 -2.36
CA PHE A 53 14.00 -0.89 -0.96
C PHE A 53 13.31 0.26 -0.24
N GLU A 54 13.81 1.49 -0.40
CA GLU A 54 13.21 2.65 0.27
C GLU A 54 11.81 2.93 -0.26
N ASN A 55 11.60 2.80 -1.58
CA ASN A 55 10.27 2.89 -2.17
C ASN A 55 9.33 1.82 -1.63
N ALA A 56 9.78 0.56 -1.53
CA ALA A 56 9.00 -0.54 -0.98
C ALA A 56 8.62 -0.27 0.49
N LYS A 57 9.53 0.27 1.28
CA LYS A 57 9.28 0.67 2.67
C LYS A 57 8.25 1.78 2.77
N GLN A 58 8.35 2.83 1.96
CA GLN A 58 7.35 3.91 1.91
C GLN A 58 5.96 3.40 1.50
N VAL A 59 5.90 2.46 0.55
CA VAL A 59 4.64 1.81 0.19
C VAL A 59 4.07 1.06 1.38
N LEU A 60 4.88 0.29 2.11
CA LEU A 60 4.42 -0.39 3.32
C LEU A 60 3.93 0.64 4.35
N ASP A 61 4.72 1.63 4.71
CA ASP A 61 4.35 2.63 5.73
C ASP A 61 3.06 3.42 5.39
N SER A 62 2.71 3.50 4.10
CA SER A 62 1.48 4.16 3.64
C SER A 62 0.28 3.21 3.48
N LEU A 63 0.43 1.91 3.70
CA LEU A 63 -0.68 0.96 3.60
C LEU A 63 -1.74 1.25 4.69
N PRO A 64 -3.00 1.48 4.30
CA PRO A 64 -4.06 1.76 5.26
C PRO A 64 -4.35 0.50 6.10
N GLY A 65 -4.53 0.70 7.41
CA GLY A 65 -4.93 -0.36 8.32
C GLY A 65 -3.79 -1.24 8.85
N LEU A 66 -2.53 -0.91 8.57
CA LEU A 66 -1.37 -1.62 9.14
C LEU A 66 -1.32 -1.60 10.67
N GLN A 67 -1.93 -0.60 11.31
CA GLN A 67 -2.03 -0.51 12.76
C GLN A 67 -2.96 -1.56 13.37
N TYR A 68 -3.76 -2.25 12.55
CA TYR A 68 -4.74 -3.22 13.00
C TYR A 68 -4.31 -4.63 12.61
N THR A 69 -4.51 -5.57 13.53
CA THR A 69 -4.52 -6.99 13.24
C THR A 69 -5.69 -7.33 12.31
N LYS A 70 -5.60 -8.50 11.66
CA LYS A 70 -6.68 -8.99 10.78
C LYS A 70 -8.04 -9.05 11.49
N GLU A 71 -8.07 -9.54 12.72
CA GLU A 71 -9.30 -9.66 13.52
C GLU A 71 -9.91 -8.29 13.84
N GLU A 72 -9.08 -7.30 14.17
CA GLU A 72 -9.53 -5.92 14.40
C GLU A 72 -10.09 -5.30 13.12
N GLN A 73 -9.46 -5.54 11.96
CA GLN A 73 -9.97 -5.07 10.67
C GLN A 73 -11.33 -5.70 10.33
N GLU A 74 -11.49 -6.99 10.56
CA GLU A 74 -12.77 -7.70 10.35
C GLU A 74 -13.87 -7.19 11.29
N THR A 75 -13.51 -6.88 12.53
CA THR A 75 -14.43 -6.31 13.52
C THR A 75 -14.88 -4.91 13.12
N LEU A 76 -13.94 -4.03 12.77
CA LEU A 76 -14.23 -2.67 12.28
C LEU A 76 -15.13 -2.71 11.04
N LEU A 77 -14.85 -3.61 10.10
CA LEU A 77 -15.67 -3.80 8.91
C LEU A 77 -17.10 -4.20 9.27
N ALA A 78 -17.27 -5.16 10.18
CA ALA A 78 -18.59 -5.61 10.61
C ALA A 78 -19.40 -4.49 11.27
N ASP A 79 -18.75 -3.62 12.05
CA ASP A 79 -19.42 -2.51 12.72
C ASP A 79 -19.78 -1.38 11.75
N GLU A 80 -18.89 -1.03 10.83
CA GLU A 80 -19.18 -0.06 9.77
C GLU A 80 -20.34 -0.52 8.87
N LEU A 81 -20.40 -1.82 8.56
CA LEU A 81 -21.53 -2.39 7.80
C LEU A 81 -22.86 -2.24 8.56
N LYS A 82 -22.89 -2.46 9.87
CA LYS A 82 -24.11 -2.23 10.68
C LYS A 82 -24.54 -0.76 10.63
N VAL A 83 -23.59 0.17 10.72
CA VAL A 83 -23.88 1.62 10.62
C VAL A 83 -24.44 1.95 9.25
N LEU A 84 -23.84 1.43 8.18
CA LEU A 84 -24.29 1.63 6.81
C LEU A 84 -25.72 1.13 6.60
N GLU A 85 -26.05 -0.07 7.08
CA GLU A 85 -27.40 -0.63 6.94
C GLU A 85 -28.45 0.20 7.70
N ARG A 86 -28.12 0.70 8.90
CA ARG A 86 -29.00 1.64 9.62
C ARG A 86 -29.24 2.92 8.83
N LYS A 87 -28.18 3.52 8.28
CA LYS A 87 -28.29 4.74 7.46
C LYS A 87 -29.11 4.51 6.18
N LYS A 88 -28.95 3.35 5.54
CA LYS A 88 -29.77 2.97 4.37
C LYS A 88 -31.25 2.85 4.73
N ALA A 89 -31.58 2.18 5.83
CA ALA A 89 -32.97 2.06 6.30
C ALA A 89 -33.58 3.43 6.62
N GLN A 90 -32.81 4.32 7.28
CA GLN A 90 -33.25 5.69 7.55
C GLN A 90 -33.51 6.49 6.26
N LEU A 91 -32.62 6.38 5.27
CA LEU A 91 -32.80 7.03 3.98
C LEU A 91 -34.04 6.50 3.24
N GLN A 92 -34.29 5.20 3.28
CA GLN A 92 -35.50 4.61 2.69
C GLN A 92 -36.77 5.13 3.35
N SER A 93 -36.78 5.25 4.67
CA SER A 93 -37.89 5.88 5.41
C SER A 93 -38.16 7.30 4.93
N TYR A 94 -37.12 8.13 4.79
CA TYR A 94 -37.28 9.51 4.28
C TYR A 94 -37.79 9.57 2.83
N LYS A 95 -37.46 8.58 2.00
CA LYS A 95 -37.96 8.49 0.62
C LYS A 95 -39.41 8.02 0.51
N GLN A 96 -39.98 7.42 1.55
CA GLN A 96 -41.37 6.97 1.58
C GLN A 96 -42.32 8.00 2.19
N VAL A 97 -41.79 8.97 2.94
CA VAL A 97 -42.55 10.05 3.59
C VAL A 97 -42.68 11.30 2.70
N ASN A 98 -41.89 11.39 1.62
CA ASN A 98 -42.05 12.33 0.51
C ASN A 98 -42.68 11.64 -0.70
#